data_AF-A0A7V1N1L4-F1
#
_entry.id   AF-A0A7V1N1L4-F1
#
_cell.length_a   1.000
_cell.length_b   1.000
_cell.length_c   1.000
_cell.angle_alpha   90.00
_cell.angle_beta   90.00
_cell.angle_gamma   90.00
#
_symmetry.space_group_name_H-M   'P 1'
#
loop_
_entity.id
_entity.type
_entity.pdbx_description
1 polymer ?
#
loop_
_entity_poly.entity_id
_entity_poly.type
_entity_poly.pdbx_seq_one_letter_code
_entity_poly.pdbx_strand_id
1 'polypeptide(L)'
;MKREPPFNPLDKENLGVSVADALLEQGVVSLEDIEPFAGAGIYAIYYLGDFSAYERIAVDNRDNKFSCPIYIGKAVPAGARKGVFGLDTDPGQVLYKRLKEHASSIDQVSNLKLSDFFCRYLVVDDIWVPLGE
;
A
#
# COMPACT_ATOMS: atom_id res chain seq x y z
N MET A 1 0.80 10.69 43.72
CA MET A 1 -0.32 10.27 42.85
C MET A 1 0.22 10.18 41.43
N LYS A 2 0.17 9.00 40.80
CA LYS A 2 0.64 8.82 39.42
C LYS A 2 -0.33 9.58 38.49
N ARG A 3 0.20 10.41 37.59
CA ARG A 3 -0.59 11.09 36.55
C ARG A 3 -0.43 10.29 35.25
N GLU A 4 -1.54 9.82 34.70
CA GLU A 4 -1.59 9.27 33.35
C GLU A 4 -1.57 10.44 32.34
N PRO A 5 -0.74 10.39 31.28
CA PRO A 5 -0.74 11.43 30.26
C PRO A 5 -2.05 11.38 29.44
N PRO A 6 -2.60 12.53 29.01
CA PRO A 6 -3.77 12.56 28.15
C PRO A 6 -3.42 11.96 26.77
N PHE A 7 -4.33 11.16 26.21
CA PHE A 7 -4.20 10.64 24.85
C PHE A 7 -4.32 11.76 23.82
N ASN A 8 -3.36 11.84 22.88
CA ASN A 8 -3.37 12.79 21.77
C ASN A 8 -3.66 12.05 20.45
N PRO A 9 -4.88 12.11 19.90
CA PRO A 9 -5.20 11.44 18.64
C PRO A 9 -4.42 12.00 17.44
N LEU A 10 -3.86 13.20 17.55
CA LEU A 10 -3.06 13.85 16.50
C LEU A 10 -1.54 13.65 16.71
N ASP A 11 -1.15 12.79 17.65
CA ASP A 11 0.24 12.36 17.74
C ASP A 11 0.63 11.59 16.48
N LYS A 12 1.85 11.77 15.99
CA LYS A 12 2.33 11.16 14.74
C LYS A 12 2.24 9.64 14.78
N GLU A 13 2.48 9.02 15.93
CA GLU A 13 2.37 7.56 16.08
C GLU A 13 0.91 7.11 15.91
N ASN A 14 -0.03 7.79 16.56
CA ASN A 14 -1.45 7.47 16.46
C ASN A 14 -2.00 7.70 15.05
N LEU A 15 -1.54 8.76 14.39
CA LEU A 15 -1.88 9.02 12.99
C LEU A 15 -1.33 7.94 12.05
N GLY A 16 -0.08 7.50 12.26
CA GLY A 16 0.51 6.40 11.50
C GLY A 16 -0.26 5.09 11.67
N VAL A 17 -0.59 4.73 12.93
CA VAL A 17 -1.45 3.57 13.23
C VAL A 17 -2.80 3.68 12.52
N SER A 18 -3.45 4.84 12.59
CA SER A 18 -4.74 5.05 11.92
C SER A 18 -4.66 4.88 10.39
N VAL A 19 -3.56 5.30 9.76
CA VAL A 19 -3.36 5.13 8.31
C VAL A 19 -3.08 3.66 7.97
N ALA A 20 -2.27 2.97 8.79
CA ALA A 20 -1.99 1.56 8.62
C ALA A 20 -3.25 0.70 8.78
N ASP A 21 -4.06 0.95 9.81
CA ASP A 21 -5.33 0.27 10.05
C ASP A 21 -6.28 0.49 8.87
N ALA A 22 -6.41 1.73 8.39
CA ALA A 22 -7.25 2.05 7.23
C ALA A 22 -6.80 1.32 5.95
N LEU A 23 -5.50 1.09 5.74
CA LEU A 23 -4.98 0.28 4.64
C LEU A 23 -5.33 -1.21 4.84
N LEU A 24 -5.23 -1.72 6.06
CA LEU A 24 -5.54 -3.11 6.39
C LEU A 24 -7.04 -3.42 6.34
N GLU A 25 -7.90 -2.43 6.47
CA GLU A 25 -9.35 -2.56 6.28
C GLU A 25 -9.77 -2.60 4.80
N GLN A 26 -8.89 -2.21 3.88
CA GLN A 26 -9.21 -2.24 2.45
C GLN A 26 -9.43 -3.66 1.96
N GLY A 27 -10.39 -3.79 1.04
CA GLY A 27 -10.60 -5.01 0.28
C GLY A 27 -9.33 -5.41 -0.46
N VAL A 28 -9.07 -6.71 -0.51
CA VAL A 28 -7.95 -7.24 -1.29
C VAL A 28 -8.41 -7.42 -2.73
N VAL A 29 -7.59 -6.96 -3.68
CA VAL A 29 -7.86 -7.09 -5.11
C VAL A 29 -6.70 -7.78 -5.82
N SER A 30 -6.98 -8.41 -6.97
CA SER A 30 -5.98 -8.94 -7.88
C SER A 30 -5.05 -7.82 -8.36
N LEU A 31 -3.73 -8.05 -8.38
CA LEU A 31 -2.77 -7.09 -8.94
C LEU A 31 -2.85 -7.04 -10.49
N GLU A 32 -3.37 -8.10 -11.10
CA GLU A 32 -3.57 -8.22 -12.55
C GLU A 32 -4.73 -7.31 -13.03
N ASP A 33 -5.85 -7.33 -12.28
CA ASP A 33 -7.14 -6.76 -12.68
C ASP A 33 -7.47 -5.41 -12.01
N ILE A 34 -6.45 -4.67 -11.60
CA ILE A 34 -6.67 -3.36 -10.98
C ILE A 34 -7.18 -2.38 -12.04
N GLU A 35 -8.37 -1.82 -11.81
CA GLU A 35 -8.94 -0.76 -12.63
C GLU A 35 -8.23 0.59 -12.39
N PRO A 36 -8.15 1.47 -13.41
CA PRO A 36 -7.53 2.79 -13.24
C PRO A 36 -8.25 3.67 -12.21
N PHE A 37 -7.47 4.30 -11.32
CA PHE A 37 -7.99 5.26 -10.34
C PHE A 37 -7.01 6.43 -10.14
N ALA A 38 -7.54 7.57 -9.70
CA ALA A 38 -6.76 8.75 -9.32
C ALA A 38 -6.46 8.75 -7.82
N GLY A 39 -5.28 9.22 -7.44
CA GLY A 39 -4.85 9.31 -6.05
C GLY A 39 -3.35 9.11 -5.84
N ALA A 40 -2.82 9.82 -4.85
CA ALA A 40 -1.61 9.45 -4.14
C ALA A 40 -1.96 8.45 -3.03
N GLY A 41 -0.98 7.74 -2.49
CA GLY A 41 -1.24 6.87 -1.35
C GLY A 41 -0.21 5.80 -1.08
N ILE A 42 -0.65 4.80 -0.33
CA ILE A 42 0.14 3.64 0.11
C ILE A 42 -0.50 2.34 -0.38
N TYR A 43 0.31 1.29 -0.47
CA TYR A 43 -0.13 -0.02 -0.90
C TYR A 43 0.71 -1.14 -0.29
N ALA A 44 0.10 -2.31 -0.19
CA ALA A 44 0.72 -3.55 0.23
C ALA A 44 0.44 -4.63 -0.83
N ILE A 45 1.47 -5.35 -1.25
CA ILE A 45 1.39 -6.45 -2.21
C ILE A 45 1.54 -7.77 -1.45
N TYR A 46 0.72 -8.75 -1.79
CA TYR A 46 0.67 -10.07 -1.19
C TYR A 46 0.92 -11.13 -2.27
N TYR A 47 1.46 -12.27 -1.85
CA TYR A 47 1.77 -13.39 -2.72
C TYR A 47 1.10 -14.66 -2.21
N LEU A 48 0.44 -15.42 -3.11
CA LEU A 48 -0.26 -16.67 -2.81
C LEU A 48 0.18 -17.86 -3.67
N GLY A 49 1.17 -17.69 -4.55
CA GLY A 49 1.60 -18.73 -5.48
C GLY A 49 2.45 -19.84 -4.86
N ASP A 50 3.04 -20.66 -5.74
CA ASP A 50 3.77 -21.88 -5.40
C ASP A 50 5.30 -21.78 -5.52
N PHE A 51 5.85 -20.57 -5.71
CA PHE A 51 7.29 -20.37 -5.76
C PHE A 51 7.92 -20.71 -4.41
N SER A 52 8.79 -21.74 -4.41
CA SER A 52 9.29 -22.37 -3.18
C SER A 52 9.96 -21.39 -2.20
N ALA A 53 10.68 -20.38 -2.70
CA ALA A 53 11.33 -19.39 -1.85
C ALA A 53 10.33 -18.50 -1.09
N TYR A 54 9.08 -18.39 -1.57
CA TYR A 54 8.01 -17.57 -0.98
C TYR A 54 6.94 -18.41 -0.28
N GLU A 55 7.16 -19.72 -0.09
CA GLU A 55 6.18 -20.62 0.50
C GLU A 55 5.63 -20.11 1.85
N ARG A 56 6.50 -19.59 2.71
CA ARG A 56 6.07 -19.08 4.03
C ARG A 56 5.12 -17.89 3.91
N ILE A 57 5.42 -16.96 3.00
CA ILE A 57 4.59 -15.80 2.73
C ILE A 57 3.23 -16.25 2.19
N ALA A 58 3.22 -17.21 1.26
CA ALA A 58 1.98 -17.75 0.71
C ALA A 58 1.12 -18.43 1.80
N VAL A 59 1.72 -19.22 2.70
CA VAL A 59 1.02 -19.84 3.82
C VAL A 59 0.34 -18.80 4.72
N ASP A 60 1.03 -17.71 5.03
CA ASP A 60 0.53 -16.65 5.90
C ASP A 60 -0.59 -15.80 5.21
N ASN A 61 -0.74 -15.91 3.88
CA ASN A 61 -1.75 -15.18 3.10
C ASN A 61 -2.96 -16.03 2.65
N ARG A 62 -2.89 -17.36 2.70
CA ARG A 62 -3.99 -18.28 2.35
C ARG A 62 -5.24 -18.08 3.23
N ASP A 63 -6.34 -18.71 2.83
CA ASP A 63 -7.63 -18.66 3.54
C ASP A 63 -8.17 -17.23 3.72
N ASN A 64 -7.92 -16.36 2.74
CA ASN A 64 -8.27 -14.94 2.76
C ASN A 64 -7.65 -14.15 3.93
N LYS A 65 -6.52 -14.60 4.50
CA LYS A 65 -5.87 -13.92 5.64
C LYS A 65 -5.14 -12.65 5.21
N PHE A 66 -4.36 -12.72 4.12
CA PHE A 66 -3.52 -11.61 3.64
C PHE A 66 -2.74 -10.90 4.76
N SER A 67 -2.06 -11.68 5.60
CA SER A 67 -1.43 -11.17 6.83
C SER A 67 0.06 -10.83 6.67
N CYS A 68 0.70 -11.30 5.59
CA CYS A 68 2.12 -11.13 5.33
C CYS A 68 2.34 -10.50 3.94
N PRO A 69 2.37 -9.17 3.82
CA PRO A 69 2.71 -8.54 2.56
C PRO A 69 4.17 -8.84 2.20
N ILE A 70 4.43 -9.15 0.92
CA ILE A 70 5.78 -9.32 0.38
C ILE A 70 6.46 -7.98 0.08
N TYR A 71 5.66 -6.92 -0.11
CA TYR A 71 6.14 -5.58 -0.38
C TYR A 71 5.14 -4.53 0.10
N ILE A 72 5.63 -3.45 0.68
CA ILE A 72 4.86 -2.25 1.04
C ILE A 72 5.52 -1.07 0.36
N GLY A 73 4.72 -0.16 -0.16
CA GLY A 73 5.25 1.07 -0.76
C GLY A 73 4.23 2.18 -0.85
N LYS A 74 4.67 3.26 -1.48
CA LYS A 74 3.88 4.48 -1.67
C LYS A 74 4.03 5.06 -3.07
N ALA A 75 3.11 5.96 -3.41
CA ALA A 75 3.17 6.78 -4.60
C ALA A 75 2.69 8.20 -4.29
N VAL A 76 3.49 9.20 -4.68
CA VAL A 76 3.16 10.63 -4.54
C VAL A 76 3.45 11.34 -5.87
N PRO A 77 2.76 12.45 -6.18
CA PRO A 77 2.98 13.20 -7.40
C PRO A 77 4.40 13.75 -7.52
N ALA A 78 4.89 13.84 -8.77
CA ALA A 78 6.18 14.46 -9.05
C ALA A 78 6.15 15.94 -8.66
N GLY A 79 7.00 16.34 -7.71
CA GLY A 79 7.09 17.73 -7.23
C GLY A 79 6.40 18.00 -5.89
N ALA A 80 5.68 17.04 -5.31
CA ALA A 80 5.23 17.11 -3.90
C ALA A 80 6.42 17.36 -2.96
N ARG A 81 7.57 16.74 -3.26
CA ARG A 81 8.84 16.93 -2.52
C ARG A 81 9.48 18.32 -2.67
N LYS A 82 8.98 19.18 -3.57
CA LYS A 82 9.49 20.53 -3.80
C LYS A 82 8.63 21.63 -3.18
N GLY A 83 7.52 21.28 -2.49
CA GLY A 83 6.60 22.25 -1.89
C GLY A 83 5.87 23.16 -2.90
N VAL A 84 5.85 22.77 -4.17
CA VAL A 84 5.25 23.54 -5.28
C VAL A 84 3.77 23.20 -5.46
N PHE A 85 3.31 22.09 -4.90
CA PHE A 85 1.95 21.61 -5.02
C PHE A 85 1.12 22.13 -3.83
N GLY A 86 0.06 22.87 -4.11
CA GLY A 86 -0.94 23.26 -3.12
C GLY A 86 -1.84 22.09 -2.76
N LEU A 87 -2.52 22.18 -1.61
CA LEU A 87 -3.44 21.16 -1.04
C LEU A 87 -4.54 20.68 -2.01
N ASP A 88 -4.81 21.42 -3.10
CA ASP A 88 -5.88 21.13 -4.07
C ASP A 88 -5.37 20.60 -5.43
N THR A 89 -4.11 20.17 -5.53
CA THR A 89 -3.59 19.73 -6.83
C THR A 89 -3.96 18.27 -7.10
N ASP A 90 -4.63 18.00 -8.23
CA ASP A 90 -4.99 16.65 -8.66
C ASP A 90 -3.73 15.76 -8.76
N PRO A 91 -3.60 14.71 -7.91
CA PRO A 91 -2.45 13.82 -7.94
C PRO A 91 -2.44 12.95 -9.22
N GLY A 92 -3.52 12.92 -9.99
CA GLY A 92 -3.70 12.04 -11.13
C GLY A 92 -3.61 10.57 -10.71
N GLN A 93 -3.26 9.67 -11.63
CA GLN A 93 -3.26 8.23 -11.40
C GLN A 93 -1.91 7.70 -10.86
N VAL A 94 -1.24 8.42 -9.96
CA VAL A 94 0.14 8.08 -9.55
C VAL A 94 0.24 6.75 -8.80
N LEU A 95 -0.69 6.45 -7.90
CA LEU A 95 -0.71 5.18 -7.16
C LEU A 95 -1.06 4.00 -8.08
N TYR A 96 -2.08 4.16 -8.92
CA TYR A 96 -2.44 3.17 -9.94
C TYR A 96 -1.26 2.84 -10.87
N LYS A 97 -0.60 3.87 -11.43
CA LYS A 97 0.59 3.68 -12.29
C LYS A 97 1.70 2.92 -11.57
N ARG A 98 1.93 3.23 -10.29
CA ARG A 98 2.95 2.55 -9.49
C ARG A 98 2.63 1.06 -9.28
N LEU A 99 1.37 0.71 -9.04
CA LEU A 99 0.94 -0.69 -8.97
C LEU A 99 1.10 -1.40 -10.32
N LYS A 100 0.77 -0.74 -11.43
CA LYS A 100 1.00 -1.30 -12.79
C LYS A 100 2.48 -1.50 -13.10
N GLU A 101 3.37 -0.63 -12.64
CA GLU A 101 4.82 -0.82 -12.78
C GLU A 101 5.30 -2.09 -12.09
N HIS A 102 4.80 -2.38 -10.88
CA HIS A 102 5.09 -3.65 -10.19
C HIS A 102 4.54 -4.85 -10.95
N ALA A 103 3.27 -4.76 -11.42
CA ALA A 103 2.65 -5.82 -12.21
C ALA A 103 3.47 -6.13 -13.49
N SER A 104 3.89 -5.11 -14.23
CA SER A 104 4.74 -5.27 -15.41
C SER A 104 6.13 -5.83 -15.08
N SER A 105 6.69 -5.51 -13.91
CA SER A 105 7.99 -6.07 -13.50
C SER A 105 7.89 -7.56 -13.16
N ILE A 106 6.78 -7.99 -12.56
CA ILE A 106 6.49 -9.40 -12.28
C ILE A 106 6.28 -10.18 -13.59
N ASP A 107 5.56 -9.60 -14.56
CA ASP A 107 5.27 -10.24 -15.85
C ASP A 107 6.54 -10.49 -16.72
N GLN A 108 7.63 -9.81 -16.41
CA GLN A 108 8.92 -9.96 -17.11
C GLN A 108 9.75 -11.16 -16.64
N VAL A 109 9.40 -11.80 -15.53
CA VAL A 109 10.16 -12.95 -15.00
C VAL A 109 9.44 -14.27 -15.26
N SER A 110 10.18 -15.38 -15.36
CA SER A 110 9.63 -16.70 -15.69
C SER A 110 9.28 -17.56 -14.48
N ASN A 111 9.70 -17.16 -13.29
CA ASN A 111 9.58 -17.94 -12.04
C ASN A 111 8.45 -17.44 -11.13
N LEU A 112 7.71 -16.41 -11.52
CA LEU A 112 6.58 -15.84 -10.81
C LEU A 112 5.43 -15.61 -11.81
N LYS A 113 4.18 -15.76 -11.36
CA LYS A 113 2.99 -15.48 -12.18
C LYS A 113 2.26 -14.29 -11.58
N LEU A 114 1.85 -13.33 -12.42
CA LEU A 114 1.15 -12.14 -11.96
C LEU A 114 -0.17 -12.47 -11.25
N SER A 115 -0.88 -13.50 -11.71
CA SER A 115 -2.14 -13.98 -11.12
C SER A 115 -2.01 -14.52 -9.68
N ASP A 116 -0.78 -14.74 -9.19
CA ASP A 116 -0.51 -15.13 -7.79
C ASP A 116 -0.37 -13.91 -6.87
N PHE A 117 -0.44 -12.68 -7.39
CA PHE A 117 -0.26 -11.44 -6.64
C PHE A 117 -1.56 -10.67 -6.44
N PHE A 118 -1.69 -10.16 -5.23
CA PHE A 118 -2.83 -9.37 -4.78
C PHE A 118 -2.34 -8.10 -4.12
N CYS A 119 -3.19 -7.10 -3.96
CA CYS A 119 -2.84 -5.90 -3.22
C CYS A 119 -4.00 -5.34 -2.41
N ARG A 120 -3.61 -4.57 -1.39
CA ARG A 120 -4.44 -3.52 -0.79
C ARG A 120 -3.81 -2.18 -1.17
N TYR A 121 -4.63 -1.18 -1.41
CA TYR A 121 -4.16 0.18 -1.62
C TYR A 121 -5.11 1.15 -0.94
N LEU A 122 -4.56 2.24 -0.41
CA LEU A 122 -5.31 3.29 0.24
C LEU A 122 -4.93 4.61 -0.42
N VAL A 123 -5.90 5.25 -1.07
CA VAL A 123 -5.75 6.63 -1.54
C VAL A 123 -5.84 7.54 -0.34
N VAL A 124 -4.80 8.34 -0.12
CA VAL A 124 -4.75 9.36 0.94
C VAL A 124 -4.17 10.64 0.40
N ASP A 125 -4.45 11.73 1.10
CA ASP A 125 -3.78 13.00 0.86
C ASP A 125 -2.27 12.86 0.99
N ASP A 126 -1.51 13.58 0.16
CA ASP A 126 -0.07 13.35 0.02
C ASP A 126 0.71 13.62 1.33
N ILE A 127 0.18 14.50 2.18
CA ILE A 127 0.67 14.81 3.52
C ILE A 127 0.64 13.62 4.48
N TRP A 128 -0.25 12.65 4.27
CA TRP A 128 -0.41 11.47 5.14
C TRP A 128 0.44 10.30 4.70
N VAL A 129 0.86 10.28 3.43
CA VAL A 129 1.66 9.19 2.85
C VAL A 129 2.94 8.90 3.64
N PRO A 130 3.70 9.88 4.17
CA PRO A 130 4.90 9.60 4.97
C PRO A 130 4.62 8.93 6.33
N LEU A 131 3.38 8.93 6.82
CA LEU A 131 3.02 8.35 8.12
C LEU A 131 2.64 6.87 8.04
N GLY A 132 2.32 6.36 6.85
CA GLY A 132 1.87 4.98 6.64
C GLY A 132 2.97 3.98 6.26
N GLU A 133 4.25 4.37 6.35
CA GLU A 133 5.42 3.48 6.16
C GLU A 133 6.02 3.04 7.50
#